data_AF-A0A969J9A6-F1
#
_entry.id   AF-A0A969J9A6-F1
#
_cell.length_a   1.000
_cell.length_b   1.000
_cell.length_c   1.000
_cell.angle_alpha   90.00
_cell.angle_beta   90.00
_cell.angle_gamma   90.00
#
_symmetry.space_group_name_H-M   'P 1'
#
loop_
_entity.id
_entity.type
_entity.pdbx_description
1 polymer ?
#
loop_
_entity_poly.entity_id
_entity_poly.type
_entity_poly.pdbx_seq_one_letter_code
_entity_poly.pdbx_strand_id
1 'polypeptide(L)' 'MWSEQLQLFLGIYEGKLRFFTPEGEMALTDQEATRLEKQQRAIAEQRAETAEQQVEIERQQKEKLAAKLRELNIDPDTL' A
#
# COMPACT_ATOMS: atom_id res chain seq x y z
N MET A 1 19.09 4.88 -29.74
CA MET A 1 19.36 3.44 -29.53
C MET A 1 18.24 2.89 -28.65
N TRP A 2 17.69 1.74 -29.03
CA TRP A 2 16.64 1.05 -28.27
C TRP A 2 17.29 0.16 -27.20
N SER A 3 16.83 0.22 -25.95
CA SER A 3 17.31 -0.69 -24.90
C SER A 3 16.33 -1.86 -24.78
N GLU A 4 16.66 -2.99 -25.41
CA GLU A 4 15.81 -4.20 -25.36
C GLU A 4 15.59 -4.72 -23.94
N GLN A 5 16.52 -4.44 -23.01
CA GLN A 5 16.41 -4.85 -21.62
C GLN A 5 15.45 -3.99 -20.79
N LEU A 6 15.12 -2.77 -21.26
CA LEU A 6 14.25 -1.84 -20.55
C LEU A 6 12.92 -1.58 -21.27
N GLN A 7 12.71 -2.07 -22.51
CA GLN A 7 11.55 -1.73 -23.36
C GLN A 7 11.27 -0.21 -23.44
N LEU A 8 12.30 0.62 -23.25
CA LEU A 8 12.20 2.08 -23.22
C LEU A 8 13.16 2.68 -24.26
N PHE A 9 12.73 3.80 -24.85
CA PHE A 9 13.49 4.54 -25.86
C PHE A 9 14.42 5.56 -25.18
N LEU A 10 15.72 5.48 -25.43
CA LEU A 10 16.68 6.43 -24.86
C LEU A 10 16.89 7.62 -25.81
N GLY A 11 16.46 8.81 -25.38
CA GLY A 11 16.58 10.07 -26.11
C GLY A 11 17.41 11.11 -25.35
N ILE A 12 17.83 12.17 -26.04
CA ILE A 12 18.53 13.31 -25.42
C ILE A 12 17.56 14.47 -25.35
N TYR A 13 17.28 14.94 -24.14
CA TYR A 13 16.45 16.12 -23.89
C TYR A 13 17.22 17.10 -23.01
N GLU A 14 17.33 18.36 -23.45
CA GLU A 14 18.15 19.40 -22.81
C GLU A 14 19.62 18.97 -22.57
N GLY A 15 20.19 18.16 -23.47
CA GLY A 15 21.57 17.67 -23.35
C GLY A 15 21.78 16.58 -22.29
N LYS A 16 20.70 16.02 -21.71
CA LYS A 16 20.75 14.88 -20.79
C LYS A 16 20.06 13.67 -21.40
N LEU A 17 20.62 12.48 -21.17
CA LEU A 17 20.01 11.21 -21.55
C LEU A 17 18.74 10.99 -20.71
N ARG A 18 17.59 10.86 -21.36
CA ARG A 18 16.28 10.57 -20.75
C ARG A 18 15.63 9.37 -21.45
N PHE A 19 14.91 8.58 -20.67
CA PHE A 19 14.12 7.46 -21.18
C PHE A 19 12.71 7.94 -21.52
N PHE A 20 12.19 7.46 -22.64
CA PHE A 20 10.87 7.75 -23.19
C PHE A 20 10.14 6.43 -23.35
N THR A 21 8.84 6.42 -23.08
CA THR A 21 7.99 5.27 -23.39
C THR A 21 7.77 5.19 -24.91
N PRO A 22 7.43 4.01 -25.47
CA PRO A 22 7.11 3.87 -26.89
C PRO A 22 5.93 4.74 -27.35
N GLU A 23 5.08 5.20 -26.43
CA GLU A 23 3.97 6.13 -26.68
C GLU A 23 4.39 7.60 -26.78
N GLY A 24 5.68 7.92 -26.60
CA GLY A 24 6.18 9.29 -26.68
C GLY A 24 5.88 10.14 -25.45
N GLU A 25 5.34 9.53 -24.39
CA GLU A 25 5.31 10.15 -23.07
C GLU A 25 6.73 10.16 -22.50
N MET A 26 7.16 11.33 -22.01
CA MET A 26 8.28 11.39 -21.08
C MET A 26 7.93 10.46 -19.95
N ALA A 27 8.69 9.37 -19.77
CA ALA A 27 8.54 8.55 -18.58
C ALA A 27 8.63 9.53 -17.41
N LEU A 28 7.54 9.68 -16.63
CA LEU A 28 7.51 10.54 -15.45
C LEU A 28 8.83 10.31 -14.75
N THR A 29 9.70 11.33 -14.78
CA THR A 29 11.14 11.25 -14.51
C THR A 29 11.35 10.18 -13.45
N ASP A 30 12.05 9.07 -13.66
CA ASP A 30 11.99 7.85 -12.82
C ASP A 30 11.85 8.10 -11.30
N GLN A 31 12.43 9.20 -10.83
CA GLN A 31 12.20 9.84 -9.53
C GLN A 31 10.73 10.06 -9.09
N GLU A 32 9.85 10.61 -9.93
CA GLU A 32 8.43 10.82 -9.67
C GLU A 32 7.66 9.51 -9.60
N ALA A 33 7.90 8.58 -10.54
CA ALA A 33 7.31 7.25 -10.50
C ALA A 33 7.74 6.50 -9.22
N THR A 34 9.03 6.53 -8.88
CA THR A 34 9.58 5.95 -7.65
C THR A 34 8.98 6.60 -6.41
N ARG A 35 8.81 7.93 -6.40
CA ARG A 35 8.23 8.65 -5.27
C ARG A 35 6.76 8.30 -5.09
N LEU A 36 6.00 8.18 -6.18
CA LEU A 36 4.60 7.81 -6.15
C LEU A 36 4.43 6.35 -5.68
N GLU A 37 5.27 5.42 -6.15
CA GLU A 37 5.26 4.03 -5.71
C GLU A 37 5.59 3.91 -4.21
N LYS A 38 6.63 4.61 -3.74
CA LYS A 38 6.96 4.65 -2.31
C LYS A 38 5.82 5.23 -1.47
N GLN A 39 5.18 6.29 -1.95
CA GLN A 39 4.05 6.89 -1.25
C GLN A 39 2.85 5.95 -1.21
N GLN A 40 2.55 5.26 -2.32
CA GLN A 40 1.48 4.26 -2.36
C GLN A 40 1.76 3.08 -1.42
N ARG A 41 3.00 2.56 -1.39
CA ARG A 41 3.40 1.52 -0.43
C ARG A 41 3.21 1.98 1.01
N ALA A 42 3.70 3.17 1.37
CA ALA A 42 3.54 3.71 2.71
C ALA A 42 2.06 3.83 3.12
N ILE A 43 1.19 4.28 2.21
CA ILE A 43 -0.26 4.36 2.46
C ILE A 43 -0.85 2.95 2.63
N ALA A 44 -0.45 1.99 1.80
CA ALA A 44 -0.93 0.62 1.87
C ALA A 44 -0.52 -0.07 3.19
N GLU A 45 0.73 0.10 3.60
CA GLU A 45 1.27 -0.40 4.87
C GLU A 45 0.52 0.22 6.06
N GLN A 46 0.34 1.54 6.05
CA GLN A 46 -0.39 2.22 7.12
C GLN A 46 -1.85 1.76 7.22
N ARG A 47 -2.51 1.51 6.09
CA ARG A 47 -3.88 0.95 6.07
C ARG A 47 -3.90 -0.48 6.62
N ALA A 48 -2.92 -1.31 6.28
CA ALA A 48 -2.81 -2.66 6.81
C ALA A 48 -2.65 -2.64 8.34
N GLU A 49 -1.70 -1.86 8.86
CA GLU A 49 -1.52 -1.69 10.31
C GLU A 49 -2.78 -1.19 11.01
N THR A 50 -3.47 -0.21 10.43
CA THR A 50 -4.71 0.32 11.01
C THR A 50 -5.83 -0.72 11.00
N ALA A 51 -5.92 -1.54 9.97
CA ALA A 51 -6.89 -2.63 9.90
C ALA A 51 -6.59 -3.71 10.94
N GLU A 52 -5.32 -4.10 11.08
CA GLU A 52 -4.88 -5.07 12.09
C GLU A 52 -5.16 -4.57 13.51
N GLN A 53 -4.84 -3.30 13.81
CA GLN A 53 -5.14 -2.68 15.09
C GLN A 53 -6.65 -2.67 15.39
N GLN A 54 -7.50 -2.36 14.41
CA GLN A 54 -8.95 -2.38 14.61
C GLN A 54 -9.47 -3.78 14.90
N VAL A 55 -8.97 -4.80 14.18
CA VAL A 55 -9.34 -6.20 14.44
C VAL A 55 -8.91 -6.64 15.84
N GLU A 56 -7.71 -6.29 16.27
CA GLU A 56 -7.21 -6.58 17.62
C GLU A 56 -8.07 -5.90 18.70
N ILE A 57 -8.39 -4.62 18.52
CA ILE A 57 -9.27 -3.87 19.44
C ILE A 57 -10.65 -4.52 19.50
N GLU A 58 -11.27 -4.84 18.36
CA GLU A 58 -12.59 -5.48 18.32
C GLU A 58 -12.55 -6.84 19.01
N ARG A 59 -11.50 -7.64 18.77
CA ARG A 59 -11.32 -8.95 19.41
C ARG A 59 -11.19 -8.81 20.92
N GLN A 60 -10.37 -7.88 21.41
CA GLN A 60 -10.23 -7.62 22.84
C GLN A 60 -11.54 -7.13 23.46
N GLN A 61 -12.30 -6.28 22.77
CA GLN A 61 -13.61 -5.83 23.25
C GLN A 61 -14.61 -6.99 23.31
N LYS A 62 -14.68 -7.83 22.27
CA LYS A 62 -15.51 -9.04 22.26
C LYS A 62 -15.12 -9.99 23.39
N GLU A 63 -13.84 -10.22 23.61
CA GLU A 63 -13.35 -11.09 24.69
C GLU A 63 -13.70 -10.52 26.08
N LYS A 64 -13.50 -9.22 26.31
CA LYS A 64 -13.90 -8.55 27.55
C LYS A 64 -15.40 -8.61 27.77
N LEU A 65 -16.19 -8.40 26.72
CA LEU A 65 -17.64 -8.48 26.80
C LEU A 65 -18.10 -9.91 27.12
N ALA A 66 -17.54 -10.91 26.42
CA ALA A 66 -17.82 -12.32 26.67
C ALA A 66 -17.43 -12.74 28.10
N ALA A 67 -16.28 -12.28 28.60
CA ALA A 67 -15.85 -12.52 29.98
C ALA A 67 -16.83 -11.93 31.00
N LYS A 68 -17.29 -10.70 30.79
CA LYS A 68 -18.30 -10.05 31.65
C LYS A 68 -19.66 -10.74 31.61
N LEU A 69 -20.10 -11.18 30.44
CA LEU A 69 -21.37 -11.93 30.30
C LEU A 69 -21.29 -13.27 31.02
N ARG A 70 -20.17 -14.01 30.89
CA ARG A 70 -19.92 -15.25 31.63
C ARG A 70 -19.89 -15.04 33.14
N GLU A 71 -19.29 -13.94 33.62
CA GLU A 71 -19.30 -13.57 35.05
C GLU A 71 -20.73 -13.38 35.57
N LEU A 72 -21.64 -12.90 34.72
CA LEU A 72 -23.07 -12.73 35.03
C LEU A 72 -23.90 -14.01 34.81
N ASN A 73 -23.28 -15.17 34.56
CA ASN A 73 -23.97 -16.44 34.19
C ASN A 73 -24.78 -16.37 32.87
N ILE A 74 -24.40 -15.47 31.95
CA ILE A 74 -25.03 -15.34 30.64
C ILE A 74 -24.07 -15.87 29.57
N ASP A 75 -24.51 -16.84 28.78
CA ASP A 75 -23.69 -17.40 27.70
C ASP A 75 -23.60 -16.40 26.52
N PRO A 76 -22.38 -15.90 26.21
CA PRO A 76 -22.20 -14.90 25.14
C PRO A 76 -22.40 -15.47 23.73
N ASP A 77 -22.51 -16.79 23.58
CA ASP A 77 -22.75 -17.51 22.32
C ASP A 77 -24.25 -17.75 22.05
N THR A 78 -25.11 -17.44 23.03
CA THR A 78 -26.57 -17.64 22.94
C THR A 78 -27.36 -16.39 22.52
N LEU A 79 -26.67 -15.31 22.14
CA LEU A 79 -27.21 -14.00 21.75
C LEU A 79 -26.92 -13.70 20.28
#